data_AF-A0A409X2D0-F1
#
_entry.id   AF-A0A409X2D0-F1
#
_cell.length_a   1.000
_cell.length_b   1.000
_cell.length_c   1.000
_cell.angle_alpha   90.00
_cell.angle_beta   90.00
_cell.angle_gamma   90.00
#
_symmetry.space_group_name_H-M   'P 1'
#
loop_
_entity.id
_entity.type
_entity.pdbx_description
1 polymer ?
#
loop_
_entity_poly.entity_id
_entity_poly.type
_entity_poly.pdbx_seq_one_letter_code
_entity_poly.pdbx_strand_id
1 'polypeptide(L)'
;MAKIWELPLEMLLDILAFLPPRDIILGFRQVCSGFHLASMDLSLWKDKLRCLCVENTLLPATYLTPMQIKDIEHVATSPSRFISTLILRHDSDEPLETCKYQFIDLEDLYEEFPELIGTAIVQLYIIPGGRFLITEHRTADHIPTIRLWDLGAPGKRQDMSRCYPLATLNGRAFGSPYPVHLTADGQGILVFSCTDDWEADHECRRDILIYEIYPTHEVPLFHQIAKHTVVLDDRKIQSYSFSINKMAMIVNNDICVWDYVSDTKVLWSASLSGDFDQGAFVVLCNKDSVSIWNIPPLYPCGSTLASTIQALAPSQYFPLSLGMNPSIPEYNVEILHDWYNGSDQPVYVDFLFSLDNLTIEVSRFRLDLPSSVIKLRTGLQSPSLHKMADLTIPADDGYLEEYRVSNGNIFMYWSSDRGMNIQSTPFQFSNVSPADNVETSQLLLSWHESPSIARFLTSLCPASGRMCCVPQNNFIRIVDFLSPPSAVYLVTGANRARDIGLAPVSRILETQTNAFVYAVVRHPQKNSSSAGPSTVEVSLRAPVPGVYYGSTKAALNWISRKSRIGNDTVAKEPSSVFKTSILEDEPTPDEAAALIIRLIDQTTRKEPGGEFMHLDGTEWHRIRVLVVGQKQLA
;
A
#
# COMPACT_ATOMS: atom_id res chain seq x y z
N MET A 1 -37.66 -20.03 14.19
CA MET A 1 -36.59 -19.16 13.66
C MET A 1 -36.02 -19.84 12.43
N ALA A 2 -36.05 -19.18 11.27
CA ALA A 2 -35.32 -19.67 10.09
C ALA A 2 -33.82 -19.68 10.41
N LYS A 3 -33.10 -20.71 9.97
CA LYS A 3 -31.67 -20.78 10.23
C LYS A 3 -30.96 -19.86 9.23
N ILE A 4 -29.88 -19.19 9.65
CA ILE A 4 -29.19 -18.20 8.82
C ILE A 4 -28.69 -18.78 7.48
N TRP A 5 -28.38 -20.08 7.42
CA TRP A 5 -27.96 -20.76 6.19
C TRP A 5 -29.12 -21.20 5.28
N GLU A 6 -30.37 -20.99 5.69
CA GLU A 6 -31.57 -21.19 4.87
C GLU A 6 -32.02 -19.88 4.20
N LEU A 7 -31.30 -18.78 4.42
CA LEU A 7 -31.57 -17.51 3.76
C LEU A 7 -31.26 -17.60 2.25
N PRO A 8 -32.01 -16.88 1.40
CA PRO A 8 -31.69 -16.72 -0.02
C PRO A 8 -30.28 -16.17 -0.23
N LEU A 9 -29.65 -16.53 -1.35
CA LEU A 9 -28.31 -16.08 -1.73
C LEU A 9 -28.16 -14.55 -1.66
N GLU A 10 -29.17 -13.82 -2.13
CA GLU A 10 -29.22 -12.35 -2.09
C GLU A 10 -29.08 -11.80 -0.67
N MET A 11 -29.80 -12.35 0.31
CA MET A 11 -29.66 -11.94 1.71
C MET A 11 -28.29 -12.29 2.29
N LEU A 12 -27.69 -13.41 1.87
CA LEU A 12 -26.33 -13.76 2.28
C LEU A 12 -25.30 -12.78 1.69
N LEU A 13 -25.47 -12.38 0.43
CA LEU A 13 -24.63 -11.37 -0.22
C LEU A 13 -24.77 -10.02 0.48
N ASP A 14 -25.99 -9.59 0.82
CA ASP A 14 -26.23 -8.35 1.58
C ASP A 14 -25.53 -8.40 2.94
N ILE A 15 -25.64 -9.51 3.68
CA ILE A 15 -24.92 -9.69 4.95
C ILE A 15 -23.41 -9.55 4.75
N LEU A 16 -22.84 -10.24 3.75
CA LEU A 16 -21.40 -10.16 3.44
C LEU A 16 -21.00 -8.76 2.97
N ALA A 17 -21.88 -8.00 2.31
CA ALA A 17 -21.64 -6.65 1.85
C ALA A 17 -21.42 -5.64 2.99
N PHE A 18 -21.85 -5.92 4.23
CA PHE A 18 -21.56 -5.09 5.40
C PHE A 18 -20.28 -5.48 6.17
N LEU A 19 -19.68 -6.63 5.87
CA LEU A 19 -18.52 -7.14 6.62
C LEU A 19 -17.18 -6.69 6.02
N PRO A 20 -16.15 -6.41 6.83
CA PRO A 20 -14.80 -6.20 6.31
C PRO A 20 -14.33 -7.38 5.44
N PRO A 21 -13.56 -7.14 4.36
CA PRO A 21 -13.01 -8.19 3.49
C PRO A 21 -12.36 -9.35 4.25
N ARG A 22 -11.60 -9.05 5.31
CA ARG A 22 -10.91 -10.02 6.15
C ARG A 22 -11.88 -10.95 6.88
N ASP A 23 -12.99 -10.42 7.39
CA ASP A 23 -13.99 -11.18 8.17
C ASP A 23 -14.82 -12.12 7.30
N ILE A 24 -15.01 -11.74 6.02
CA ILE A 24 -15.66 -12.61 5.03
C ILE A 24 -14.84 -13.89 4.84
N ILE A 25 -13.51 -13.76 4.63
CA ILE A 25 -12.62 -14.89 4.33
C ILE A 25 -12.36 -15.72 5.58
N LEU A 26 -12.00 -15.08 6.70
CA LEU A 26 -11.63 -15.78 7.94
C LEU A 26 -12.83 -16.34 8.70
N GLY A 27 -13.90 -15.56 8.79
CA GLY A 27 -15.07 -15.89 9.58
C GLY A 27 -16.11 -16.59 8.73
N PHE A 28 -16.85 -15.82 7.96
CA PHE A 28 -18.14 -16.24 7.41
C PHE A 28 -18.03 -17.35 6.36
N ARG A 29 -17.03 -17.29 5.48
CA ARG A 29 -16.77 -18.33 4.46
C ARG A 29 -16.60 -19.72 5.08
N GLN A 30 -16.07 -19.80 6.30
CA GLN A 30 -15.81 -21.06 7.00
C GLN A 30 -17.00 -21.58 7.81
N VAL A 31 -18.05 -20.76 8.02
CA VAL A 31 -19.19 -21.12 8.88
C VAL A 31 -20.14 -22.12 8.21
N CYS A 32 -20.54 -21.86 6.95
CA CYS A 32 -21.48 -22.73 6.23
C CYS A 32 -21.30 -22.65 4.71
N SER A 33 -21.83 -23.65 3.99
CA SER A 33 -21.76 -23.72 2.52
C SER A 33 -22.49 -22.57 1.83
N GLY A 34 -23.56 -22.03 2.43
CA GLY A 34 -24.27 -20.87 1.90
C GLY A 34 -23.39 -19.62 1.85
N PHE A 35 -22.73 -19.28 2.97
CA PHE A 35 -21.76 -18.18 3.00
C PHE A 35 -20.53 -18.47 2.16
N HIS A 36 -20.07 -19.71 2.09
CA HIS A 36 -19.00 -20.09 1.17
C HIS A 36 -19.38 -19.74 -0.27
N LEU A 37 -20.52 -20.23 -0.77
CA LEU A 37 -21.02 -19.97 -2.12
C LEU A 37 -21.22 -18.47 -2.37
N ALA A 38 -21.84 -17.75 -1.43
CA ALA A 38 -22.05 -16.30 -1.53
C ALA A 38 -20.71 -15.54 -1.58
N SER A 39 -19.72 -15.94 -0.78
CA SER A 39 -18.39 -15.34 -0.78
C SER A 39 -17.56 -15.66 -2.03
N MET A 40 -18.03 -16.55 -2.91
CA MET A 40 -17.41 -16.83 -4.21
C MET A 40 -18.05 -16.01 -5.34
N ASP A 41 -18.99 -15.12 -5.02
CA ASP A 41 -19.57 -14.21 -6.00
C ASP A 41 -18.59 -13.08 -6.35
N LEU A 42 -18.33 -12.89 -7.64
CA LEU A 42 -17.41 -11.86 -8.13
C LEU A 42 -17.96 -10.43 -7.92
N SER A 43 -19.28 -10.23 -7.95
CA SER A 43 -19.88 -8.91 -7.76
C SER A 43 -19.63 -8.40 -6.34
N LEU A 44 -19.79 -9.27 -5.33
CA LEU A 44 -19.49 -8.96 -3.93
C LEU A 44 -18.07 -8.40 -3.80
N TRP A 45 -17.08 -9.09 -4.38
CA TRP A 45 -15.68 -8.69 -4.28
C TRP A 45 -15.35 -7.41 -5.06
N LYS A 46 -15.99 -7.21 -6.22
CA LYS A 46 -15.88 -5.93 -6.95
C LYS A 46 -16.44 -4.78 -6.12
N ASP A 47 -17.57 -4.99 -5.45
CA ASP A 47 -18.17 -3.98 -4.58
C ASP A 47 -17.26 -3.69 -3.37
N LYS A 48 -16.69 -4.72 -2.75
CA LYS A 48 -15.69 -4.56 -1.68
C LYS A 48 -14.47 -3.79 -2.13
N LEU A 49 -13.98 -4.07 -3.32
CA LEU A 49 -12.85 -3.35 -3.87
C LEU A 49 -13.17 -1.88 -4.17
N ARG A 50 -14.39 -1.57 -4.64
CA ARG A 50 -14.83 -0.18 -4.81
C ARG A 50 -14.91 0.55 -3.46
N CYS A 51 -15.50 -0.08 -2.44
CA CYS A 51 -15.51 0.49 -1.09
C CYS A 51 -14.09 0.73 -0.59
N LEU A 52 -13.19 -0.24 -0.77
CA LEU A 52 -11.78 -0.09 -0.41
C LEU A 52 -11.13 1.12 -1.10
N CYS A 53 -11.37 1.31 -2.39
CA CYS A 53 -10.83 2.45 -3.13
C CYS A 53 -11.36 3.77 -2.58
N VAL A 54 -12.64 3.85 -2.20
CA VAL A 54 -13.22 5.06 -1.60
C VAL A 54 -12.66 5.30 -0.20
N GLU A 55 -12.66 4.28 0.66
CA GLU A 55 -12.22 4.37 2.07
C GLU A 55 -10.74 4.74 2.21
N ASN A 56 -9.91 4.33 1.26
CA ASN A 56 -8.46 4.53 1.27
C ASN A 56 -8.00 5.52 0.19
N THR A 57 -8.94 6.19 -0.48
CA THR A 57 -8.66 7.12 -1.59
C THR A 57 -7.76 6.50 -2.67
N LEU A 58 -7.90 5.22 -2.99
CA LEU A 58 -7.04 4.54 -3.98
C LEU A 58 -7.48 4.87 -5.40
N LEU A 59 -6.53 4.86 -6.33
CA LEU A 59 -6.84 4.97 -7.75
C LEU A 59 -7.56 3.69 -8.24
N PRO A 60 -8.87 3.72 -8.57
CA PRO A 60 -9.61 2.55 -9.07
C PRO A 60 -9.02 1.96 -10.36
N ALA A 61 -8.39 2.80 -11.20
CA ALA A 61 -7.69 2.37 -12.42
C ALA A 61 -6.58 1.34 -12.16
N THR A 62 -6.05 1.30 -10.93
CA THR A 62 -5.17 0.23 -10.44
C THR A 62 -5.75 -1.16 -10.69
N TYR A 63 -7.08 -1.29 -10.60
CA TYR A 63 -7.79 -2.57 -10.56
C TYR A 63 -8.80 -2.80 -11.69
N LEU A 64 -8.82 -1.97 -12.73
CA LEU A 64 -9.73 -2.13 -13.88
C LEU A 64 -9.40 -3.31 -14.80
N THR A 65 -8.24 -3.95 -14.64
CA THR A 65 -7.87 -5.12 -15.44
C THR A 65 -8.73 -6.33 -15.04
N PRO A 66 -8.99 -7.28 -15.95
CA PRO A 66 -9.67 -8.53 -15.60
C PRO A 66 -8.92 -9.24 -14.48
N MET A 67 -9.45 -9.16 -13.26
CA MET A 67 -8.90 -9.80 -12.08
C MET A 67 -9.67 -11.07 -11.76
N GLN A 68 -8.96 -12.12 -11.37
CA GLN A 68 -9.60 -13.29 -10.79
C GLN A 68 -10.09 -12.93 -9.39
N ILE A 69 -11.12 -13.61 -8.89
CA ILE A 69 -11.66 -13.39 -7.54
C ILE A 69 -10.55 -13.36 -6.49
N LYS A 70 -9.57 -14.28 -6.59
CA LYS A 70 -8.43 -14.34 -5.66
C LYS A 70 -7.54 -13.10 -5.67
N ASP A 71 -7.36 -12.49 -6.83
CA ASP A 71 -6.58 -11.25 -6.94
C ASP A 71 -7.34 -10.11 -6.27
N ILE A 72 -8.66 -10.06 -6.45
CA ILE A 72 -9.52 -9.06 -5.81
C ILE A 72 -9.55 -9.26 -4.30
N GLU A 73 -9.66 -10.51 -3.82
CA GLU A 73 -9.58 -10.86 -2.40
C GLU A 73 -8.25 -10.44 -1.78
N HIS A 74 -7.14 -10.71 -2.48
CA HIS A 74 -5.81 -10.31 -2.05
C HIS A 74 -5.71 -8.79 -1.88
N VAL A 75 -6.12 -8.03 -2.89
CA VAL A 75 -6.12 -6.56 -2.85
C VAL A 75 -7.06 -6.05 -1.75
N ALA A 76 -8.30 -6.55 -1.70
CA ALA A 76 -9.31 -6.12 -0.73
C ALA A 76 -8.90 -6.36 0.72
N THR A 77 -8.04 -7.36 0.97
CA THR A 77 -7.51 -7.64 2.32
C THR A 77 -6.15 -7.01 2.58
N SER A 78 -5.46 -6.50 1.56
CA SER A 78 -4.07 -6.02 1.65
C SER A 78 -3.86 -4.97 2.74
N PRO A 79 -4.68 -3.91 2.86
CA PRO A 79 -4.52 -2.92 3.93
C PRO A 79 -4.54 -3.54 5.34
N SER A 80 -5.55 -4.37 5.61
CA SER A 80 -5.73 -5.02 6.91
C SER A 80 -4.62 -6.03 7.21
N ARG A 81 -4.11 -6.72 6.18
CA ARG A 81 -3.00 -7.67 6.30
C ARG A 81 -1.71 -6.93 6.62
N PHE A 82 -1.42 -5.85 5.93
CA PHE A 82 -0.21 -5.06 6.15
C PHE A 82 -0.16 -4.49 7.57
N ILE A 83 -1.27 -3.91 8.05
CA ILE A 83 -1.41 -3.46 9.44
C ILE A 83 -1.22 -4.62 10.42
N SER A 84 -1.84 -5.78 10.15
CA SER A 84 -1.69 -6.95 11.03
C SER A 84 -0.23 -7.39 11.11
N THR A 85 0.49 -7.41 9.98
CA THR A 85 1.93 -7.72 9.95
C THR A 85 2.74 -6.74 10.79
N LEU A 86 2.42 -5.45 10.73
CA LEU A 86 3.09 -4.42 11.55
C LEU A 86 2.82 -4.62 13.05
N ILE A 87 1.57 -4.87 13.43
CA ILE A 87 1.19 -5.09 14.83
C ILE A 87 1.89 -6.33 15.40
N LEU A 88 1.88 -7.44 14.66
CA LEU A 88 2.43 -8.71 15.14
C LEU A 88 3.94 -8.67 15.36
N ARG A 89 4.63 -7.82 14.61
CA ARG A 89 6.08 -7.69 14.70
C ARG A 89 6.53 -6.51 15.56
N HIS A 90 5.60 -5.72 16.11
CA HIS A 90 5.87 -4.47 16.85
C HIS A 90 7.07 -4.54 17.82
N ASP A 91 7.16 -5.63 18.58
CA ASP A 91 8.18 -5.80 19.63
C ASP A 91 9.48 -6.44 19.13
N SER A 92 9.57 -6.71 17.83
CA SER A 92 10.74 -7.26 17.17
C SER A 92 11.61 -6.15 16.57
N ASP A 93 12.90 -6.18 16.89
CA ASP A 93 13.93 -5.40 16.19
C ASP A 93 14.26 -5.99 14.80
N GLU A 94 13.69 -7.15 14.45
CA GLU A 94 13.93 -7.78 13.16
C GLU A 94 13.17 -7.05 12.04
N PRO A 95 13.82 -6.84 10.88
CA PRO A 95 13.17 -6.23 9.74
C PRO A 95 11.98 -7.06 9.26
N LEU A 96 10.98 -6.37 8.70
CA LEU A 96 9.87 -7.05 8.06
C LEU A 96 10.35 -7.93 6.91
N GLU A 97 9.86 -9.17 6.92
CA GLU A 97 10.21 -10.13 5.89
C GLU A 97 9.56 -9.71 4.58
N THR A 98 10.40 -9.57 3.57
CA THR A 98 9.98 -9.22 2.22
C THR A 98 9.49 -10.44 1.47
N CYS A 99 8.29 -10.38 0.91
CA CYS A 99 7.74 -11.51 0.17
C CYS A 99 8.24 -11.56 -1.27
N LYS A 100 8.49 -10.39 -1.89
CA LYS A 100 8.96 -10.31 -3.28
C LYS A 100 9.84 -9.08 -3.51
N TYR A 101 10.91 -9.29 -4.26
CA TYR A 101 11.75 -8.23 -4.82
C TYR A 101 11.60 -8.18 -6.34
N GLN A 102 11.56 -6.97 -6.87
CA GLN A 102 11.65 -6.70 -8.30
C GLN A 102 12.56 -5.48 -8.50
N PHE A 103 13.18 -5.41 -9.68
CA PHE A 103 14.09 -4.32 -10.04
C PHE A 103 13.68 -3.79 -11.40
N ILE A 104 13.72 -2.48 -11.55
CA ILE A 104 13.75 -1.81 -12.84
C ILE A 104 15.18 -1.30 -12.97
N ASP A 105 15.99 -2.00 -13.75
CA ASP A 105 17.33 -1.57 -14.10
C ASP A 105 17.22 -0.53 -15.22
N LEU A 106 17.66 0.71 -14.96
CA LEU A 106 17.63 1.75 -15.98
C LEU A 106 18.68 1.50 -17.06
N GLU A 107 19.74 0.73 -16.77
CA GLU A 107 20.80 0.43 -17.74
C GLU A 107 20.30 -0.50 -18.84
N ASP A 108 19.45 -1.47 -18.48
CA ASP A 108 18.75 -2.35 -19.43
C ASP A 108 17.85 -1.57 -20.41
N LEU A 109 17.45 -0.36 -20.03
CA LEU A 109 16.60 0.52 -20.83
C LEU A 109 17.39 1.47 -21.74
N TYR A 110 18.72 1.56 -21.61
CA TYR A 110 19.53 2.52 -22.38
C TYR A 110 19.50 2.29 -23.90
N GLU A 111 19.35 1.04 -24.35
CA GLU A 111 19.24 0.74 -25.78
C GLU A 111 17.96 1.33 -26.39
N GLU A 112 16.87 1.33 -25.62
CA GLU A 112 15.56 1.80 -26.08
C GLU A 112 15.32 3.27 -25.77
N PHE A 113 15.94 3.79 -24.70
CA PHE A 113 15.84 5.17 -24.23
C PHE A 113 17.25 5.75 -23.95
N PRO A 114 18.03 6.10 -24.99
CA PRO A 114 19.39 6.62 -24.81
C PRO A 114 19.48 7.87 -23.92
N GLU A 115 18.39 8.64 -23.80
CA GLU A 115 18.27 9.79 -22.92
C GLU A 115 18.35 9.44 -21.42
N LEU A 116 18.26 8.16 -21.05
CA LEU A 116 18.47 7.68 -19.68
C LEU A 116 19.95 7.59 -19.28
N ILE A 117 20.87 7.60 -20.24
CA ILE A 117 22.30 7.44 -19.94
C ILE A 117 22.76 8.60 -19.08
N GLY A 118 23.17 8.30 -17.84
CA GLY A 118 23.62 9.30 -16.88
C GLY A 118 22.50 10.13 -16.24
N THR A 119 21.23 9.71 -16.35
CA THR A 119 20.16 10.33 -15.56
C THR A 119 20.17 9.82 -14.13
N ALA A 120 19.98 10.72 -13.17
CA ALA A 120 19.73 10.35 -11.78
C ALA A 120 18.25 10.47 -11.46
N ILE A 121 17.67 9.47 -10.80
CA ILE A 121 16.36 9.62 -10.16
C ILE A 121 16.54 10.54 -8.96
N VAL A 122 15.77 11.62 -8.92
CA VAL A 122 15.80 12.60 -7.82
C VAL A 122 14.55 12.57 -6.97
N GLN A 123 13.47 11.96 -7.48
CA GLN A 123 12.21 11.81 -6.76
C GLN A 123 11.43 10.58 -7.27
N LEU A 124 10.68 9.93 -6.38
CA LEU A 124 9.76 8.84 -6.75
C LEU A 124 8.51 8.80 -5.85
N TYR A 125 7.36 8.54 -6.46
CA TYR A 125 6.08 8.52 -5.78
C TYR A 125 5.25 7.32 -6.22
N ILE A 126 4.94 6.42 -5.29
CA ILE A 126 4.02 5.31 -5.56
C ILE A 126 2.57 5.79 -5.43
N ILE A 127 1.80 5.64 -6.49
CA ILE A 127 0.38 6.02 -6.52
C ILE A 127 -0.41 5.11 -5.55
N PRO A 128 -1.25 5.66 -4.67
CA PRO A 128 -2.11 4.87 -3.79
C PRO A 128 -2.93 3.82 -4.55
N GLY A 129 -2.72 2.57 -4.15
CA GLY A 129 -3.11 1.36 -4.87
C GLY A 129 -1.92 0.49 -5.29
N GLY A 130 -0.73 1.08 -5.34
CA GLY A 130 0.56 0.38 -5.46
C GLY A 130 0.93 -0.08 -6.88
N ARG A 131 0.07 0.15 -7.88
CA ARG A 131 0.35 -0.29 -9.25
C ARG A 131 1.21 0.70 -10.03
N PHE A 132 0.92 1.99 -9.92
CA PHE A 132 1.60 2.99 -10.70
C PHE A 132 2.67 3.68 -9.87
N LEU A 133 3.78 4.00 -10.51
CA LEU A 133 4.87 4.77 -9.92
C LEU A 133 5.13 5.98 -10.80
N ILE A 134 5.40 7.12 -10.18
CA ILE A 134 5.84 8.32 -10.86
C ILE A 134 7.27 8.62 -10.41
N THR A 135 8.16 9.01 -11.33
CA THR A 135 9.54 9.38 -10.99
C THR A 135 9.97 10.67 -11.69
N GLU A 136 10.80 11.47 -11.02
CA GLU A 136 11.55 12.57 -11.64
C GLU A 136 12.99 12.13 -11.85
N HIS A 137 13.46 12.33 -13.08
CA HIS A 137 14.82 12.10 -13.51
C HIS A 137 15.48 13.44 -13.82
N ARG A 138 16.77 13.57 -13.55
CA ARG A 138 17.57 14.71 -14.02
C ARG A 138 18.71 14.19 -14.88
N THR A 139 18.81 14.75 -16.10
CA THR A 139 19.95 14.50 -16.98
C THR A 139 21.21 15.18 -16.44
N ALA A 140 22.37 14.85 -17.02
CA ALA A 140 23.63 15.55 -16.74
C ALA A 140 23.55 17.06 -17.00
N ASP A 141 22.71 17.49 -17.95
CA ASP A 141 22.42 18.89 -18.26
C ASP A 141 21.36 19.51 -17.31
N HIS A 142 21.01 18.81 -16.23
CA HIS A 142 20.00 19.19 -15.25
C HIS A 142 18.58 19.39 -15.83
N ILE A 143 18.28 18.79 -16.99
CA ILE A 143 16.94 18.84 -17.57
C ILE A 143 16.06 17.84 -16.82
N PRO A 144 15.01 18.29 -16.11
CA PRO A 144 14.14 17.41 -15.37
C PRO A 144 13.16 16.70 -16.31
N THR A 145 12.85 15.43 -16.02
CA THR A 145 11.94 14.61 -16.80
C THR A 145 11.07 13.78 -15.86
N ILE A 146 9.75 13.89 -16.02
CA ILE A 146 8.77 13.11 -15.24
C ILE A 146 8.36 11.87 -16.02
N ARG A 147 8.26 10.73 -15.35
CA ARG A 147 7.87 9.44 -15.97
C ARG A 147 6.84 8.70 -15.13
N LEU A 148 5.85 8.11 -15.79
CA LEU A 148 4.86 7.21 -15.20
C LEU A 148 5.21 5.76 -15.55
N TRP A 149 5.13 4.84 -14.59
CA TRP A 149 5.47 3.43 -14.74
C TRP A 149 4.28 2.56 -14.29
N ASP A 150 4.07 1.40 -14.95
CA ASP A 150 3.13 0.36 -14.50
C ASP A 150 3.91 -0.79 -13.86
N LEU A 151 3.86 -0.89 -12.54
CA LEU A 151 4.51 -1.94 -11.75
C LEU A 151 3.66 -3.22 -11.68
N GLY A 152 2.50 -3.24 -12.33
CA GLY A 152 1.52 -4.31 -12.22
C GLY A 152 0.73 -4.28 -10.92
N ALA A 153 -0.34 -5.08 -10.90
CA ALA A 153 -1.13 -5.23 -9.68
C ALA A 153 -0.27 -5.78 -8.52
N PRO A 154 -0.42 -5.26 -7.29
CA PRO A 154 0.21 -5.82 -6.09
C PRO A 154 0.00 -7.33 -5.97
N GLY A 155 1.06 -8.05 -5.61
CA GLY A 155 1.05 -9.52 -5.48
C GLY A 155 1.05 -10.30 -6.80
N LYS A 156 0.79 -9.69 -7.97
CA LYS A 156 0.93 -10.43 -9.24
C LYS A 156 2.40 -10.57 -9.61
N ARG A 157 2.77 -11.78 -10.05
CA ARG A 157 4.06 -12.01 -10.72
C ARG A 157 3.89 -11.57 -12.17
N GLN A 158 4.13 -10.29 -12.42
CA GLN A 158 4.29 -9.81 -13.79
C GLN A 158 5.67 -10.22 -14.28
N ASP A 159 5.75 -10.61 -15.54
CA ASP A 159 7.02 -10.74 -16.23
C ASP A 159 7.58 -9.33 -16.38
N MET A 160 8.51 -8.98 -15.51
CA MET A 160 9.14 -7.66 -15.44
C MET A 160 10.26 -7.50 -16.48
N SER A 161 10.44 -8.47 -17.37
CA SER A 161 11.52 -8.44 -18.37
C SER A 161 11.53 -7.15 -19.21
N ARG A 162 10.44 -6.37 -19.21
CA ARG A 162 10.32 -5.08 -19.91
C ARG A 162 9.35 -4.10 -19.21
N CYS A 163 9.75 -3.54 -18.07
CA CYS A 163 8.99 -2.44 -17.43
C CYS A 163 9.41 -1.10 -18.03
N TYR A 164 8.70 -0.67 -19.08
CA TYR A 164 8.92 0.64 -19.71
C TYR A 164 8.07 1.73 -19.06
N PRO A 165 8.52 3.00 -19.12
CA PRO A 165 7.64 4.10 -18.74
C PRO A 165 6.41 4.12 -19.66
N LEU A 166 5.21 4.15 -19.07
CA LEU A 166 3.95 4.31 -19.77
C LEU A 166 3.86 5.66 -20.48
N ALA A 167 4.42 6.70 -19.86
CA ALA A 167 4.44 8.06 -20.39
C ALA A 167 5.63 8.83 -19.83
N THR A 168 6.12 9.79 -20.63
CA THR A 168 7.25 10.65 -20.30
C THR A 168 6.91 12.11 -20.58
N LEU A 169 7.31 13.00 -19.67
CA LEU A 169 7.13 14.44 -19.76
C LEU A 169 8.50 15.14 -19.59
N ASN A 170 9.06 15.60 -20.71
CA ASN A 170 10.41 16.17 -20.78
C ASN A 170 10.45 17.66 -20.40
N GLY A 171 11.53 18.09 -19.76
CA GLY A 171 11.77 19.50 -19.43
C GLY A 171 10.81 20.05 -18.38
N ARG A 172 10.36 19.18 -17.46
CA ARG A 172 9.43 19.49 -16.36
C ARG A 172 9.93 18.84 -15.08
N ALA A 173 9.96 19.59 -13.99
CA ALA A 173 10.25 19.08 -12.65
C ALA A 173 8.98 19.04 -11.80
N PHE A 174 8.95 18.20 -10.78
CA PHE A 174 7.98 18.36 -9.71
C PHE A 174 8.27 19.65 -8.94
N GLY A 175 7.22 20.20 -8.35
CA GLY A 175 7.42 20.93 -7.11
C GLY A 175 7.78 19.91 -6.03
N SER A 176 8.70 20.26 -5.15
CA SER A 176 8.85 19.51 -3.90
C SER A 176 7.87 20.11 -2.88
N PRO A 177 7.00 19.30 -2.22
CA PRO A 177 6.84 17.84 -2.30
C PRO A 177 5.71 17.36 -3.26
N TYR A 178 5.59 16.05 -3.54
CA TYR A 178 4.92 15.47 -4.72
C TYR A 178 3.43 15.87 -4.92
N PRO A 179 3.10 16.83 -5.80
CA PRO A 179 1.71 17.25 -5.97
C PRO A 179 1.03 16.41 -7.04
N VAL A 180 0.69 15.18 -6.67
CA VAL A 180 -0.15 14.30 -7.48
C VAL A 180 -1.48 14.04 -6.81
N HIS A 181 -2.54 13.98 -7.62
CA HIS A 181 -3.90 13.82 -7.15
C HIS A 181 -4.72 12.94 -8.09
N LEU A 182 -5.88 12.46 -7.64
CA LEU A 182 -6.90 11.87 -8.52
C LEU A 182 -7.57 12.94 -9.39
N THR A 183 -7.90 12.57 -10.63
CA THR A 183 -8.85 13.33 -11.46
C THR A 183 -10.25 13.31 -10.86
N ALA A 184 -11.11 14.23 -11.27
CA ALA A 184 -12.47 14.35 -10.74
C ALA A 184 -13.36 13.11 -10.98
N ASP A 185 -13.10 12.35 -12.05
CA ASP A 185 -13.77 11.08 -12.35
C ASP A 185 -13.13 9.87 -11.63
N GLY A 186 -12.03 10.12 -10.91
CA GLY A 186 -11.23 9.12 -10.22
C GLY A 186 -10.51 8.13 -11.12
N GLN A 187 -10.48 8.28 -12.45
CA GLN A 187 -9.86 7.28 -13.34
C GLN A 187 -8.43 7.64 -13.77
N GLY A 188 -8.06 8.90 -13.63
CA GLY A 188 -6.76 9.43 -14.01
C GLY A 188 -5.98 9.97 -12.81
N ILE A 189 -4.79 10.48 -13.14
CA ILE A 189 -3.86 11.11 -12.22
C ILE A 189 -3.65 12.54 -12.71
N LEU A 190 -3.81 13.49 -11.80
CA LEU A 190 -3.37 14.85 -11.96
C LEU A 190 -1.94 14.97 -11.46
N VAL A 191 -1.10 15.65 -12.24
CA VAL A 191 0.31 15.87 -11.95
C VAL A 191 0.61 17.35 -12.06
N PHE A 192 1.02 17.95 -10.97
CA PHE A 192 1.60 19.29 -11.01
C PHE A 192 3.08 19.20 -11.37
N SER A 193 3.52 20.18 -12.15
CA SER A 193 4.92 20.42 -12.43
C SER A 193 5.20 21.91 -12.53
N CYS A 194 6.47 22.27 -12.42
CA CYS A 194 6.91 23.64 -12.64
C CYS A 194 8.06 23.72 -13.62
N THR A 195 8.19 24.87 -14.26
CA THR A 195 9.38 25.29 -15.00
C THR A 195 9.78 26.68 -14.59
N ASP A 196 11.08 26.85 -14.34
CA ASP A 196 11.66 28.14 -14.02
C ASP A 196 12.25 28.75 -15.28
N ASP A 197 11.79 29.95 -15.62
CA ASP A 197 12.41 30.81 -16.63
C ASP A 197 13.18 31.92 -15.91
N TRP A 198 14.49 31.96 -16.16
CA TRP A 198 15.40 32.87 -15.50
C TRP A 198 15.67 34.05 -16.41
N GLU A 199 15.08 35.21 -16.08
CA GLU A 199 15.43 36.47 -16.72
C GLU A 199 16.70 37.06 -16.09
N ALA A 200 17.43 37.89 -16.86
CA ALA A 200 18.71 38.46 -16.44
C ALA A 200 18.61 39.38 -15.20
N ASP A 201 17.40 39.89 -14.91
CA ASP A 201 17.13 40.94 -13.91
C ASP A 201 16.76 40.39 -12.52
N HIS A 202 17.13 39.15 -12.20
CA HIS A 202 16.87 38.46 -10.93
C HIS A 202 15.41 38.10 -10.62
N GLU A 203 14.43 38.55 -11.41
CA GLU A 203 13.06 38.06 -11.36
C GLU A 203 13.01 36.62 -11.88
N CYS A 204 12.50 35.70 -11.05
CA CYS A 204 12.26 34.33 -11.47
C CYS A 204 10.80 34.19 -11.88
N ARG A 205 10.58 33.89 -13.16
CA ARG A 205 9.26 33.59 -13.68
C ARG A 205 9.04 32.09 -13.60
N ARG A 206 8.16 31.66 -12.69
CA ARG A 206 7.80 30.25 -12.53
C ARG A 206 6.49 29.96 -13.24
N ASP A 207 6.53 29.08 -14.23
CA ASP A 207 5.33 28.52 -14.83
C ASP A 207 4.92 27.28 -14.06
N ILE A 208 3.74 27.35 -13.46
CA ILE A 208 3.02 26.26 -12.82
C ILE A 208 2.14 25.59 -13.86
N LEU A 209 2.22 24.27 -13.98
CA LEU A 209 1.57 23.49 -15.02
C LEU A 209 0.85 22.29 -14.40
N ILE A 210 -0.42 22.11 -14.74
CA ILE A 210 -1.20 20.94 -14.32
C ILE A 210 -1.39 20.04 -15.53
N TYR A 211 -1.00 18.78 -15.40
CA TYR A 211 -1.20 17.73 -16.38
C TYR A 211 -2.21 16.71 -15.85
N GLU A 212 -2.99 16.13 -16.74
CA GLU A 212 -3.76 14.93 -16.47
C GLU A 212 -3.21 13.75 -17.28
N ILE A 213 -3.33 12.54 -16.75
CA ILE A 213 -2.99 11.31 -17.46
C ILE A 213 -3.91 10.19 -17.02
N TYR A 214 -4.34 9.36 -17.97
CA TYR A 214 -5.18 8.18 -17.71
C TYR A 214 -4.35 6.91 -17.97
N PRO A 215 -3.79 6.27 -16.92
CA PRO A 215 -2.82 5.18 -17.07
C PRO A 215 -3.35 3.93 -17.77
N THR A 216 -4.68 3.78 -17.87
CA THR A 216 -5.35 2.62 -18.47
C THR A 216 -5.79 2.84 -19.91
N HIS A 217 -5.57 4.04 -20.46
CA HIS A 217 -5.77 4.27 -21.89
C HIS A 217 -4.76 3.46 -22.71
N GLU A 218 -5.13 3.17 -23.96
CA GLU A 218 -4.27 2.44 -24.90
C GLU A 218 -2.91 3.14 -25.11
N VAL A 219 -2.92 4.48 -25.11
CA VAL A 219 -1.73 5.32 -25.20
C VAL A 219 -1.78 6.39 -24.10
N PRO A 220 -1.27 6.10 -22.88
CA PRO A 220 -1.22 7.06 -21.80
C PRO A 220 -0.31 8.24 -22.15
N LEU A 221 -0.82 9.47 -22.06
CA LEU A 221 -0.08 10.69 -22.35
C LEU A 221 -0.41 11.74 -21.31
N PHE A 222 0.60 12.55 -20.95
CA PHE A 222 0.40 13.73 -20.12
C PHE A 222 -0.27 14.84 -20.95
N HIS A 223 -1.51 15.16 -20.64
CA HIS A 223 -2.25 16.25 -21.25
C HIS A 223 -2.22 17.48 -20.34
N GLN A 224 -1.61 18.57 -20.79
CA GLN A 224 -1.60 19.81 -20.03
C GLN A 224 -3.01 20.42 -20.02
N ILE A 225 -3.63 20.53 -18.85
CA ILE A 225 -4.99 21.08 -18.70
C ILE A 225 -4.99 22.54 -18.21
N ALA A 226 -3.94 22.97 -17.52
CA ALA A 226 -3.86 24.33 -17.00
C ALA A 226 -2.41 24.84 -16.90
N LYS A 227 -2.26 26.17 -16.96
CA LYS A 227 -0.98 26.86 -16.79
C LYS A 227 -1.19 28.18 -16.03
N HIS A 228 -0.38 28.42 -15.02
CA HIS A 228 -0.31 29.70 -14.33
C HIS A 228 1.13 30.20 -14.23
N THR A 229 1.38 31.45 -14.59
CA THR A 229 2.69 32.07 -14.37
C THR A 229 2.65 32.84 -13.05
N VAL A 230 3.66 32.61 -12.21
CA VAL A 230 3.92 33.39 -10.99
C VAL A 230 5.28 34.07 -11.12
N VAL A 231 5.36 35.33 -10.68
CA VAL A 231 6.62 36.08 -10.56
C VAL A 231 7.07 36.00 -9.09
N LEU A 232 8.28 35.52 -8.85
CA LEU A 232 8.82 35.27 -7.52
C LEU A 232 9.95 36.26 -7.21
N ASP A 233 9.85 36.95 -6.08
CA ASP A 233 10.85 37.95 -5.65
C ASP A 233 12.09 37.27 -5.04
N ASP A 234 11.88 36.20 -4.25
CA ASP A 234 12.93 35.45 -3.54
C ASP A 234 12.98 33.97 -3.94
N ARG A 235 12.66 33.70 -5.22
CA ARG A 235 12.94 32.42 -5.92
C ARG A 235 12.23 31.16 -5.42
N LYS A 236 11.31 31.23 -4.45
CA LYS A 236 10.63 30.03 -3.96
C LYS A 236 9.15 30.28 -3.65
N ILE A 237 8.31 29.40 -4.18
CA ILE A 237 7.03 29.09 -3.57
C ILE A 237 7.37 28.46 -2.22
N GLN A 238 6.93 29.08 -1.12
CA GLN A 238 7.33 28.64 0.23
C GLN A 238 6.66 27.31 0.59
N SER A 239 5.38 27.20 0.26
CA SER A 239 4.57 25.99 0.40
C SER A 239 3.43 26.02 -0.61
N TYR A 240 2.85 24.87 -0.90
CA TYR A 240 1.63 24.73 -1.68
C TYR A 240 0.84 23.50 -1.24
N SER A 241 -0.42 23.44 -1.67
CA SER A 241 -1.27 22.27 -1.56
C SER A 241 -2.10 22.14 -2.83
N PHE A 242 -2.28 20.90 -3.25
CA PHE A 242 -2.94 20.53 -4.49
C PHE A 242 -4.19 19.69 -4.21
N SER A 243 -5.29 20.01 -4.91
CA SER A 243 -6.56 19.29 -4.83
C SER A 243 -7.15 19.08 -6.24
N ILE A 244 -8.30 18.39 -6.34
CA ILE A 244 -8.97 18.04 -7.61
C ILE A 244 -9.27 19.23 -8.55
N ASN A 245 -9.47 20.44 -8.01
CA ASN A 245 -9.78 21.61 -8.83
C ASN A 245 -9.05 22.89 -8.42
N LYS A 246 -8.34 22.89 -7.30
CA LYS A 246 -7.66 24.08 -6.77
C LYS A 246 -6.23 23.76 -6.37
N MET A 247 -5.43 24.82 -6.38
CA MET A 247 -4.11 24.85 -5.80
C MET A 247 -4.01 26.05 -4.85
N ALA A 248 -3.48 25.84 -3.65
CA ALA A 248 -3.01 26.90 -2.75
C ALA A 248 -1.50 27.00 -2.89
N MET A 249 -0.98 28.21 -2.80
CA MET A 249 0.45 28.45 -2.74
C MET A 249 0.75 29.72 -1.93
N ILE A 250 1.85 29.71 -1.18
CA ILE A 250 2.40 30.93 -0.57
C ILE A 250 3.44 31.48 -1.53
N VAL A 251 3.16 32.67 -2.05
CA VAL A 251 3.97 33.39 -3.01
C VAL A 251 4.28 34.76 -2.42
N ASN A 252 5.55 35.06 -2.17
CA ASN A 252 5.98 36.35 -1.60
C ASN A 252 5.22 36.73 -0.31
N ASN A 253 4.93 35.76 0.56
CA ASN A 253 4.10 35.88 1.78
C ASN A 253 2.60 36.18 1.55
N ASP A 254 2.14 36.19 0.31
CA ASP A 254 0.72 36.22 -0.02
C ASP A 254 0.22 34.80 -0.28
N ILE A 255 -1.03 34.53 0.13
CA ILE A 255 -1.71 33.29 -0.20
C ILE A 255 -2.39 33.47 -1.54
N CYS A 256 -1.99 32.65 -2.52
CA CYS A 256 -2.66 32.53 -3.79
C CYS A 256 -3.48 31.24 -3.80
N VAL A 257 -4.77 31.34 -4.06
CA VAL A 257 -5.61 30.19 -4.38
C VAL A 257 -6.05 30.29 -5.82
N TRP A 258 -5.69 29.30 -6.63
CA TRP A 258 -6.02 29.20 -8.04
C TRP A 258 -6.91 27.98 -8.29
N ASP A 259 -8.13 28.23 -8.76
CA ASP A 259 -9.00 27.21 -9.33
C ASP A 259 -8.67 27.06 -10.81
N TYR A 260 -7.87 26.05 -11.11
CA TYR A 260 -7.29 25.83 -12.43
C TYR A 260 -8.29 25.25 -13.44
N VAL A 261 -9.47 24.78 -12.98
CA VAL A 261 -10.55 24.31 -13.84
C VAL A 261 -11.35 25.49 -14.40
N SER A 262 -11.65 26.48 -13.55
CA SER A 262 -12.35 27.70 -13.93
C SER A 262 -11.42 28.84 -14.39
N ASP A 263 -10.11 28.66 -14.26
CA ASP A 263 -9.07 29.68 -14.43
C ASP A 263 -9.38 30.97 -13.65
N THR A 264 -9.75 30.79 -12.38
CA THR A 264 -9.99 31.88 -11.45
C THR A 264 -9.02 31.81 -10.28
N LYS A 265 -8.59 32.97 -9.77
CA LYS A 265 -7.70 33.04 -8.62
C LYS A 265 -8.05 34.15 -7.67
N VAL A 266 -7.50 34.07 -6.47
CA VAL A 266 -7.47 35.18 -5.53
C VAL A 266 -6.13 35.19 -4.80
N LEU A 267 -5.66 36.40 -4.52
CA LEU A 267 -4.42 36.66 -3.80
C LEU A 267 -4.75 37.54 -2.60
N TRP A 268 -4.26 37.20 -1.42
CA TRP A 268 -4.37 38.06 -0.25
C TRP A 268 -3.17 37.88 0.68
N SER A 269 -2.81 38.95 1.37
CA SER A 269 -1.68 38.90 2.30
C SER A 269 -2.05 38.15 3.57
N ALA A 270 -1.16 37.24 3.97
CA ALA A 270 -1.18 36.62 5.29
C ALA A 270 0.15 36.91 5.96
N SER A 271 0.12 37.36 7.21
CA SER A 271 1.32 37.72 7.96
C SER A 271 2.09 36.50 8.49
N LEU A 272 2.02 35.36 7.80
CA LEU A 272 2.35 34.03 8.32
C LEU A 272 2.94 33.14 7.21
N SER A 273 3.84 32.23 7.61
CA SER A 273 4.49 31.22 6.76
C SER A 273 4.08 29.83 7.25
N GLY A 274 3.47 29.00 6.40
CA GLY A 274 3.04 27.67 6.82
C GLY A 274 2.56 26.77 5.69
N ASP A 275 2.32 25.50 6.02
CA ASP A 275 1.83 24.48 5.10
C ASP A 275 0.30 24.44 5.00
N PHE A 276 -0.21 23.86 3.91
CA PHE A 276 -1.58 23.97 3.45
C PHE A 276 -2.36 22.66 3.39
N ASP A 277 -3.63 22.68 3.77
CA ASP A 277 -4.63 21.71 3.29
C ASP A 277 -5.79 22.45 2.64
N GLN A 278 -6.30 21.92 1.52
CA GLN A 278 -7.31 22.53 0.68
C GLN A 278 -8.61 21.74 0.53
N GLY A 279 -9.68 22.49 0.78
CA GLY A 279 -11.02 22.21 0.26
C GLY A 279 -11.75 23.53 0.02
N ALA A 280 -12.62 23.91 0.95
CA ALA A 280 -13.26 25.24 0.97
C ALA A 280 -12.52 26.26 1.84
N PHE A 281 -11.47 25.82 2.54
CA PHE A 281 -10.65 26.61 3.45
C PHE A 281 -9.19 26.38 3.10
N VAL A 282 -8.37 27.26 3.65
CA VAL A 282 -6.91 27.17 3.64
C VAL A 282 -6.50 27.02 5.10
N VAL A 283 -5.92 25.87 5.45
CA VAL A 283 -5.28 25.69 6.77
C VAL A 283 -3.85 26.20 6.64
N LEU A 284 -3.38 26.98 7.60
CA LEU A 284 -1.98 27.41 7.70
C LEU A 284 -1.43 27.01 9.06
N CYS A 285 -0.29 26.33 9.04
CA CYS A 285 0.39 25.87 10.23
C CYS A 285 1.69 26.65 10.43
N ASN A 286 1.76 27.42 11.50
CA ASN A 286 2.98 28.11 11.93
C ASN A 286 3.55 27.44 13.17
N LYS A 287 4.78 27.81 13.54
CA LYS A 287 5.49 27.31 14.74
C LYS A 287 4.62 27.18 16.01
N ASP A 288 3.71 28.10 16.23
CA ASP A 288 2.93 28.23 17.47
C ASP A 288 1.42 28.26 17.24
N SER A 289 0.95 27.98 16.03
CA SER A 289 -0.47 28.15 15.72
C SER A 289 -0.92 27.36 14.50
N VAL A 290 -2.17 26.91 14.53
CA VAL A 290 -2.93 26.49 13.35
C VAL A 290 -4.01 27.53 13.10
N SER A 291 -4.11 28.02 11.86
CA SER A 291 -5.12 29.00 11.47
C SER A 291 -5.92 28.54 10.27
N ILE A 292 -7.22 28.82 10.26
CA ILE A 292 -8.14 28.44 9.18
C ILE A 292 -8.60 29.71 8.48
N TRP A 293 -8.44 29.75 7.16
CA TRP A 293 -8.76 30.89 6.33
C TRP A 293 -9.89 30.55 5.36
N ASN A 294 -10.91 31.40 5.33
CA ASN A 294 -11.94 31.31 4.31
C ASN A 294 -11.37 31.77 2.98
N ILE A 295 -11.55 30.97 1.93
CA ILE A 295 -11.16 31.37 0.57
C ILE A 295 -12.12 32.49 0.11
N PRO A 296 -11.63 33.70 -0.22
CA PRO A 296 -12.48 34.76 -0.76
C PRO A 296 -13.04 34.39 -2.15
N PRO A 297 -13.99 35.15 -2.69
CA PRO A 297 -14.42 34.97 -4.07
C PRO A 297 -13.24 34.99 -5.03
N LEU A 298 -13.18 33.98 -5.91
CA LEU A 298 -12.16 33.89 -6.96
C LEU A 298 -12.53 34.79 -8.14
N TYR A 299 -11.52 35.38 -8.78
CA TYR A 299 -11.68 36.25 -9.94
C TYR A 299 -10.95 35.65 -11.15
N PRO A 300 -11.45 35.85 -12.40
CA PRO A 300 -10.76 35.36 -13.59
C PRO A 300 -9.30 35.80 -13.64
N CYS A 301 -8.41 34.87 -14.00
CA CYS A 301 -6.99 35.18 -14.23
C CYS A 301 -6.85 36.32 -15.27
N GLY A 302 -6.01 37.31 -14.96
CA GLY A 302 -5.82 38.51 -15.79
C GLY A 302 -6.75 39.68 -15.46
N SER A 303 -7.74 39.49 -14.60
CA SER A 303 -8.52 40.61 -14.05
C SER A 303 -7.63 41.51 -13.18
N THR A 304 -7.74 42.84 -13.32
CA THR A 304 -7.09 43.79 -12.40
C THR A 304 -7.61 43.66 -10.97
N LEU A 305 -8.82 43.10 -10.79
CA LEU A 305 -9.40 42.80 -9.48
C LEU A 305 -8.72 41.62 -8.78
N ALA A 306 -7.91 40.83 -9.50
CA ALA A 306 -7.09 39.79 -8.91
C ALA A 306 -5.83 40.34 -8.20
N SER A 307 -5.69 41.67 -8.08
CA SER A 307 -4.69 42.30 -7.23
C SER A 307 -4.87 41.88 -5.78
N THR A 308 -3.78 41.82 -5.01
CA THR A 308 -3.76 41.45 -3.58
C THR A 308 -4.88 42.15 -2.82
N ILE A 309 -5.85 41.37 -2.35
CA ILE A 309 -6.91 41.86 -1.46
C ILE A 309 -6.25 42.23 -0.13
N GLN A 310 -6.76 43.28 0.52
CA GLN A 310 -6.32 43.69 1.84
C GLN A 310 -6.27 42.49 2.79
N ALA A 311 -5.23 42.46 3.63
CA ALA A 311 -4.99 41.40 4.62
C ALA A 311 -6.28 41.02 5.34
N LEU A 312 -6.65 39.74 5.24
CA LEU A 312 -7.79 39.17 5.94
C LEU A 312 -7.34 38.67 7.32
N ALA A 313 -8.27 38.58 8.25
CA ALA A 313 -8.03 37.84 9.48
C ALA A 313 -8.36 36.36 9.26
N PRO A 314 -7.66 35.43 9.93
CA PRO A 314 -8.06 34.03 9.93
C PRO A 314 -9.48 33.90 10.48
N SER A 315 -10.27 33.01 9.88
CA SER A 315 -11.62 32.71 10.36
C SER A 315 -11.58 32.07 11.75
N GLN A 316 -10.55 31.26 11.99
CA GLN A 316 -10.27 30.61 13.27
C GLN A 316 -8.78 30.51 13.49
N TYR A 317 -8.38 30.57 14.76
CA TYR A 317 -7.00 30.59 15.18
C TYR A 317 -6.86 29.73 16.43
N PHE A 318 -6.00 28.72 16.35
CA PHE A 318 -5.71 27.79 17.43
C PHE A 318 -4.27 28.01 17.87
N PRO A 319 -4.03 28.72 18.99
CA PRO A 319 -2.69 28.84 19.55
C PRO A 319 -2.25 27.48 20.08
N LEU A 320 -1.04 27.07 19.76
CA LEU A 320 -0.42 25.84 20.20
C LEU A 320 0.50 26.13 21.39
N SER A 321 0.23 25.49 22.52
CA SER A 321 1.12 25.50 23.67
C SER A 321 2.07 24.31 23.60
N LEU A 322 3.00 24.33 22.65
CA LEU A 322 3.94 23.22 22.42
C LEU A 322 5.02 23.10 23.52
N GLY A 323 5.01 23.96 24.54
CA GLY A 323 5.98 23.93 25.64
C GLY A 323 7.42 24.25 25.21
N MET A 324 7.60 24.83 24.02
CA MET A 324 8.89 24.86 23.36
C MET A 324 9.82 25.94 23.85
N ASN A 325 11.10 25.57 23.90
CA ASN A 325 12.15 26.54 24.04
C ASN A 325 12.20 27.40 22.75
N PRO A 326 11.94 28.72 22.82
CA PRO A 326 11.92 29.59 21.65
C PRO A 326 13.26 29.60 20.88
N SER A 327 14.35 29.10 21.49
CA SER A 327 15.66 29.01 20.87
C SER A 327 15.86 27.85 19.90
N ILE A 328 14.93 26.88 19.77
CA ILE A 328 15.05 25.80 18.79
C ILE A 328 14.77 26.41 17.40
N PRO A 329 15.78 26.45 16.50
CA PRO A 329 15.69 27.22 15.26
C PRO A 329 14.95 26.49 14.14
N GLU A 330 14.87 25.17 14.19
CA GLU A 330 14.33 24.34 13.12
C GLU A 330 13.07 23.62 13.59
N TYR A 331 11.96 23.92 12.91
CA TYR A 331 10.72 23.16 12.99
C TYR A 331 10.23 22.93 11.57
N ASN A 332 9.66 21.76 11.32
CA ASN A 332 8.95 21.46 10.10
C ASN A 332 7.50 21.15 10.46
N VAL A 333 6.59 21.44 9.54
CA VAL A 333 5.22 20.97 9.64
C VAL A 333 5.04 19.96 8.53
N GLU A 334 4.47 18.82 8.88
CA GLU A 334 4.09 17.80 7.92
C GLU A 334 2.59 17.58 8.00
N ILE A 335 1.99 17.36 6.86
CA ILE A 335 0.55 17.17 6.70
C ILE A 335 0.29 15.89 5.90
N LEU A 336 -0.98 15.51 5.78
CA LEU A 336 -1.33 14.44 4.86
C LEU A 336 -0.91 14.81 3.43
N HIS A 337 -0.37 13.82 2.72
CA HIS A 337 -0.01 13.99 1.32
C HIS A 337 -1.18 14.52 0.48
N ASP A 338 -0.91 15.43 -0.46
CA ASP A 338 -1.92 16.13 -1.27
C ASP A 338 -2.97 15.23 -1.92
N TRP A 339 -2.59 14.01 -2.30
CA TRP A 339 -3.48 12.95 -2.77
C TRP A 339 -4.75 12.72 -1.92
N TYR A 340 -4.69 12.97 -0.61
CA TYR A 340 -5.81 12.79 0.31
C TYR A 340 -6.62 14.08 0.53
N ASN A 341 -6.21 15.21 -0.05
CA ASN A 341 -6.90 16.48 0.07
C ASN A 341 -8.29 16.42 -0.54
N GLY A 342 -9.24 17.08 0.09
CA GLY A 342 -10.65 17.05 -0.32
C GLY A 342 -11.36 15.72 -0.09
N SER A 343 -10.72 14.72 0.54
CA SER A 343 -11.41 13.56 1.10
C SER A 343 -12.22 13.95 2.35
N ASP A 344 -13.16 13.10 2.76
CA ASP A 344 -13.91 13.28 4.02
C ASP A 344 -13.05 13.00 5.28
N GLN A 345 -11.75 12.77 5.11
CA GLN A 345 -10.84 12.48 6.21
C GLN A 345 -10.53 13.76 7.00
N PRO A 346 -10.33 13.67 8.33
CA PRO A 346 -9.84 14.80 9.11
C PRO A 346 -8.48 15.27 8.61
N VAL A 347 -8.19 16.55 8.82
CA VAL A 347 -6.86 17.12 8.53
C VAL A 347 -5.93 16.75 9.67
N TYR A 348 -4.79 16.16 9.35
CA TYR A 348 -3.76 15.86 10.34
C TYR A 348 -2.56 16.75 10.11
N VAL A 349 -2.06 17.30 11.20
CA VAL A 349 -0.92 18.21 11.22
C VAL A 349 0.04 17.72 12.27
N ASP A 350 1.24 17.41 11.83
CA ASP A 350 2.34 17.04 12.71
C ASP A 350 3.34 18.19 12.73
N PHE A 351 3.69 18.59 13.93
CA PHE A 351 4.79 19.51 14.12
C PHE A 351 6.02 18.74 14.55
N LEU A 352 7.10 18.87 13.79
CA LEU A 352 8.35 18.17 13.99
C LEU A 352 9.36 19.13 14.59
N PHE A 353 10.01 18.68 15.66
CA PHE A 353 10.98 19.46 16.39
C PHE A 353 12.22 18.65 16.66
N SER A 354 13.38 19.15 16.22
CA SER A 354 14.65 18.57 16.62
C SER A 354 14.91 18.94 18.09
N LEU A 355 14.87 17.94 18.98
CA LEU A 355 15.26 18.08 20.38
C LEU A 355 16.79 18.14 20.49
N ASP A 356 17.45 17.31 19.69
CA ASP A 356 18.89 17.27 19.47
C ASP A 356 19.18 16.70 18.07
N ASN A 357 20.46 16.52 17.74
CA ASN A 357 20.89 15.94 16.46
C ASN A 357 20.43 14.50 16.25
N LEU A 358 19.87 13.84 17.28
CA LEU A 358 19.55 12.41 17.30
C LEU A 358 18.08 12.13 17.62
N THR A 359 17.25 13.16 17.81
CA THR A 359 15.86 12.97 18.22
C THR A 359 14.95 14.05 17.63
N ILE A 360 13.90 13.61 16.94
CA ILE A 360 12.79 14.43 16.47
C ILE A 360 11.58 14.13 17.36
N GLU A 361 11.05 15.15 18.02
CA GLU A 361 9.73 15.09 18.66
C GLU A 361 8.67 15.46 17.63
N VAL A 362 7.61 14.66 17.55
CA VAL A 362 6.47 14.91 16.67
C VAL A 362 5.23 15.11 17.51
N SER A 363 4.68 16.32 17.53
CA SER A 363 3.37 16.57 18.12
C SER A 363 2.30 16.50 17.05
N ARG A 364 1.47 15.46 17.10
CA ARG A 364 0.38 15.21 16.15
C ARG A 364 -0.91 15.87 16.60
N PHE A 365 -1.53 16.62 15.70
CA PHE A 365 -2.83 17.24 15.89
C PHE A 365 -3.80 16.75 14.82
N ARG A 366 -5.06 16.59 15.24
CA ARG A 366 -6.20 16.36 14.37
C ARG A 366 -7.05 17.62 14.35
N LEU A 367 -7.28 18.14 13.16
CA LEU A 367 -8.18 19.24 12.92
C LEU A 367 -9.48 18.71 12.31
N ASP A 368 -10.54 18.74 13.11
CA ASP A 368 -11.88 18.35 12.68
C ASP A 368 -12.55 19.52 11.96
N LEU A 369 -12.56 19.45 10.62
CA LEU A 369 -13.28 20.40 9.79
C LEU A 369 -14.74 19.94 9.59
N PRO A 370 -15.74 20.81 9.77
CA PRO A 370 -17.11 20.49 9.42
C PRO A 370 -17.23 20.10 7.95
N SER A 371 -17.77 18.91 7.69
CA SER A 371 -17.91 18.31 6.35
C SER A 371 -18.71 19.12 5.32
N SER A 372 -19.29 20.26 5.72
CA SER A 372 -19.92 21.18 4.78
C SER A 372 -19.59 22.61 5.13
N VAL A 373 -19.26 23.39 4.10
CA VAL A 373 -19.10 24.85 4.15
C VAL A 373 -20.33 25.52 4.76
N ILE A 374 -21.51 24.94 4.55
CA ILE A 374 -22.78 25.44 5.07
C ILE A 374 -22.80 25.36 6.60
N LYS A 375 -22.41 24.23 7.20
CA LYS A 375 -22.36 24.08 8.67
C LYS A 375 -21.44 25.12 9.32
N LEU A 376 -20.30 25.40 8.69
CA LEU A 376 -19.36 26.45 9.14
C LEU A 376 -19.98 27.84 9.08
N ARG A 377 -20.58 28.22 7.95
CA ARG A 377 -21.21 29.55 7.80
C ARG A 377 -22.39 29.75 8.75
N THR A 378 -23.11 28.69 9.08
CA THR A 378 -24.23 28.75 10.03
C THR A 378 -23.80 28.74 11.50
N GLY A 379 -22.51 28.50 11.79
CA GLY A 379 -22.00 28.40 13.16
C GLY A 379 -22.51 27.17 13.93
N LEU A 380 -23.07 26.17 13.24
CA LEU A 380 -23.65 24.99 13.89
C LEU A 380 -22.59 24.05 14.47
N GLN A 381 -21.38 24.07 13.93
CA GLN A 381 -20.25 23.27 14.40
C GLN A 381 -18.97 24.06 14.16
N SER A 382 -18.27 24.44 15.23
CA SER A 382 -16.94 25.02 15.13
C SER A 382 -15.91 23.92 14.91
N PRO A 383 -14.95 24.10 13.99
CA PRO A 383 -13.71 23.35 13.95
C PRO A 383 -13.07 23.25 15.32
N SER A 384 -12.46 22.11 15.55
CA SER A 384 -11.75 21.81 16.78
C SER A 384 -10.40 21.19 16.44
N LEU A 385 -9.39 21.63 17.17
CA LEU A 385 -8.04 21.09 17.09
C LEU A 385 -7.79 20.23 18.32
N HIS A 386 -7.46 18.97 18.09
CA HIS A 386 -7.21 17.98 19.14
C HIS A 386 -5.76 17.51 19.05
N LYS A 387 -5.01 17.63 20.14
CA LYS A 387 -3.71 16.96 20.27
C LYS A 387 -3.95 15.47 20.41
N MET A 388 -3.33 14.68 19.54
CA MET A 388 -3.58 13.24 19.44
C MET A 388 -2.48 12.45 20.14
N ALA A 389 -1.22 12.76 19.82
CA ALA A 389 -0.05 12.05 20.34
C ALA A 389 1.18 12.97 20.35
N ASP A 390 2.13 12.63 21.20
CA ASP A 390 3.52 13.09 21.12
C ASP A 390 4.38 11.86 20.84
N LEU A 391 5.10 11.89 19.72
CA LEU A 391 5.94 10.80 19.25
C LEU A 391 7.40 11.22 19.37
N THR A 392 8.27 10.27 19.65
CA THR A 392 9.71 10.49 19.57
C THR A 392 10.28 9.59 18.48
N ILE A 393 10.83 10.21 17.44
CA ILE A 393 11.53 9.55 16.36
C ILE A 393 13.03 9.71 16.62
N PRO A 394 13.82 8.63 16.61
CA PRO A 394 15.28 8.75 16.58
C PRO A 394 15.68 9.51 15.29
N ALA A 395 16.27 10.69 15.44
CA ALA A 395 16.83 11.48 14.34
C ALA A 395 18.17 10.89 13.89
N ASP A 396 18.13 9.68 13.35
CA ASP A 396 19.26 9.13 12.62
C ASP A 396 19.24 9.72 11.21
N ASP A 397 19.63 11.00 11.04
CA ASP A 397 19.72 11.75 9.76
C ASP A 397 18.55 11.54 8.77
N GLY A 398 17.38 11.18 9.31
CA GLY A 398 16.28 10.64 8.54
C GLY A 398 15.46 11.72 7.86
N TYR A 399 15.12 11.49 6.59
CA TYR A 399 14.08 12.26 5.93
C TYR A 399 12.72 11.64 6.29
N LEU A 400 11.82 12.44 6.87
CA LEU A 400 10.43 12.04 7.05
C LEU A 400 9.72 12.22 5.71
N GLU A 401 9.10 11.15 5.22
CA GLU A 401 8.27 11.22 4.03
C GLU A 401 6.82 11.57 4.40
N GLU A 402 6.09 12.13 3.43
CA GLU A 402 4.72 12.60 3.63
C GLU A 402 3.77 11.48 4.06
N TYR A 403 2.80 11.83 4.91
CA TYR A 403 1.91 10.85 5.50
C TYR A 403 0.99 10.18 4.49
N ARG A 404 0.74 8.90 4.73
CA ARG A 404 -0.19 8.08 3.98
C ARG A 404 -1.34 7.63 4.85
N VAL A 405 -2.49 7.39 4.25
CA VAL A 405 -3.64 6.83 4.96
C VAL A 405 -3.97 5.46 4.38
N SER A 406 -4.25 4.50 5.25
CA SER A 406 -4.81 3.22 4.85
C SER A 406 -5.54 2.56 6.03
N ASN A 407 -6.74 2.04 5.77
CA ASN A 407 -7.58 1.25 6.68
C ASN A 407 -7.70 1.91 8.07
N GLY A 408 -8.05 3.19 8.05
CA GLY A 408 -8.25 3.99 9.27
C GLY A 408 -6.98 4.31 10.05
N ASN A 409 -5.81 4.19 9.44
CA ASN A 409 -4.52 4.48 10.05
C ASN A 409 -3.73 5.50 9.23
N ILE A 410 -2.98 6.34 9.92
CA ILE A 410 -1.94 7.22 9.38
C ILE A 410 -0.63 6.45 9.42
N PHE A 411 0.06 6.44 8.30
CA PHE A 411 1.38 5.85 8.15
C PHE A 411 2.39 6.96 7.97
N MET A 412 3.41 6.91 8.80
CA MET A 412 4.60 7.73 8.75
C MET A 412 5.78 6.79 8.52
N TYR A 413 6.74 7.19 7.70
CA TYR A 413 7.94 6.40 7.49
C TYR A 413 9.13 7.31 7.25
N TRP A 414 10.29 6.84 7.69
CA TRP A 414 11.55 7.58 7.60
C TRP A 414 12.71 6.62 7.40
N SER A 415 13.77 7.11 6.78
CA SER A 415 15.04 6.41 6.74
C SER A 415 15.81 6.62 8.05
N SER A 416 16.51 5.59 8.52
CA SER A 416 17.57 5.65 9.52
C SER A 416 18.81 4.91 9.03
N ASP A 417 19.88 4.94 9.81
CA ASP A 417 21.10 4.16 9.58
C ASP A 417 20.85 2.63 9.52
N ARG A 418 19.83 2.15 10.25
CA ARG A 418 19.40 0.74 10.27
C ARG A 418 18.58 0.36 9.04
N GLY A 419 17.99 1.32 8.35
CA GLY A 419 17.18 1.10 7.16
C GLY A 419 15.93 1.95 7.17
N MET A 420 14.75 1.39 6.86
CA MET A 420 13.53 2.19 6.78
C MET A 420 12.58 1.79 7.89
N ASN A 421 12.12 2.77 8.67
CA ASN A 421 11.15 2.60 9.74
C ASN A 421 9.79 3.04 9.27
N ILE A 422 8.74 2.38 9.76
CA ILE A 422 7.36 2.78 9.59
C ILE A 422 6.69 2.84 10.95
N GLN A 423 5.81 3.81 11.10
CA GLN A 423 4.88 3.89 12.20
C GLN A 423 3.46 3.98 11.66
N SER A 424 2.56 3.19 12.26
CA SER A 424 1.13 3.22 11.98
C SER A 424 0.39 3.68 13.23
N THR A 425 -0.46 4.70 13.06
CA THR A 425 -1.29 5.27 14.13
C THR A 425 -2.76 5.29 13.71
N PRO A 426 -3.71 4.73 14.49
CA PRO A 426 -5.13 4.74 14.14
C PRO A 426 -5.75 6.14 14.21
N PHE A 427 -6.73 6.42 13.37
CA PHE A 427 -7.46 7.71 13.32
C PHE A 427 -8.30 8.01 14.56
N GLN A 428 -8.88 6.96 15.15
CA GLN A 428 -9.73 7.06 16.32
C GLN A 428 -8.96 6.55 17.53
N PHE A 429 -8.53 7.49 18.38
CA PHE A 429 -8.25 7.15 19.77
C PHE A 429 -9.60 6.85 20.40
N SER A 430 -9.83 5.57 20.71
CA SER A 430 -10.93 5.25 21.61
C SER A 430 -10.71 6.07 22.90
N ASN A 431 -11.79 6.53 23.56
CA ASN A 431 -11.69 7.20 24.88
C ASN A 431 -11.08 6.32 25.99
N VAL A 432 -10.59 5.14 25.62
CA VAL A 432 -9.80 4.26 26.47
C VAL A 432 -8.44 4.93 26.71
N SER A 433 -7.87 4.67 27.88
CA SER A 433 -6.61 5.25 28.35
C SER A 433 -5.55 5.31 27.23
N PRO A 434 -4.78 6.43 27.09
CA PRO A 434 -3.67 6.53 26.15
C PRO A 434 -2.69 5.35 26.20
N ALA A 435 -2.57 4.69 27.36
CA ALA A 435 -1.71 3.53 27.56
C ALA A 435 -2.14 2.25 26.79
N ASP A 436 -3.40 2.15 26.37
CA ASP A 436 -3.92 0.98 25.63
C ASP A 436 -3.94 1.21 24.11
N ASN A 437 -3.67 2.43 23.65
CA ASN A 437 -3.58 2.75 22.23
C ASN A 437 -2.16 2.42 21.76
N VAL A 438 -1.94 1.17 21.38
CA VAL A 438 -0.65 0.68 20.86
C VAL A 438 -0.38 1.37 19.53
N GLU A 439 0.42 2.43 19.57
CA GLU A 439 1.14 2.89 18.39
C GLU A 439 2.07 1.76 17.95
N THR A 440 2.09 1.50 16.64
CA THR A 440 2.93 0.42 16.12
C THR A 440 4.05 0.97 15.28
N SER A 441 5.27 0.92 15.81
CA SER A 441 6.52 1.23 15.10
C SER A 441 7.23 -0.06 14.71
N GLN A 442 7.74 -0.12 13.49
CA GLN A 442 8.41 -1.28 12.93
C GLN A 442 9.53 -0.91 11.98
N LEU A 443 10.62 -1.68 12.01
CA LEU A 443 11.65 -1.64 11.00
C LEU A 443 11.16 -2.42 9.77
N LEU A 444 10.89 -1.72 8.66
CA LEU A 444 10.46 -2.37 7.41
C LEU A 444 11.58 -3.16 6.76
N LEU A 445 12.79 -2.61 6.76
CA LEU A 445 13.93 -3.20 6.07
C LEU A 445 15.21 -2.85 6.82
N SER A 446 16.07 -3.84 7.04
CA SER A 446 17.43 -3.63 7.50
C SER A 446 18.36 -3.50 6.29
N TRP A 447 18.99 -2.35 6.07
CA TRP A 447 19.94 -2.18 4.96
C TRP A 447 21.37 -2.10 5.47
N HIS A 448 22.23 -2.99 4.97
CA HIS A 448 23.66 -3.05 5.25
C HIS A 448 24.46 -3.01 3.95
N GLU A 449 24.44 -1.90 3.20
CA GLU A 449 25.37 -1.78 2.05
C GLU A 449 26.14 -0.46 1.97
N SER A 450 25.69 0.65 2.57
CA SER A 450 26.59 1.80 2.79
C SER A 450 26.01 2.87 3.72
N PRO A 451 26.71 3.27 4.80
CA PRO A 451 26.31 4.40 5.66
C PRO A 451 26.52 5.79 5.02
N SER A 452 26.86 5.86 3.72
CA SER A 452 27.26 7.10 3.04
C SER A 452 26.21 7.69 2.08
N ILE A 453 25.06 7.03 1.89
CA ILE A 453 24.03 7.52 0.95
C ILE A 453 23.13 8.53 1.66
N ALA A 454 23.35 9.81 1.34
CA ALA A 454 22.78 10.97 2.00
C ALA A 454 21.28 11.26 1.72
N ARG A 455 20.45 10.23 1.47
CA ARG A 455 18.96 10.21 1.40
C ARG A 455 18.54 9.01 0.56
N PHE A 456 17.74 8.10 1.13
CA PHE A 456 17.06 7.10 0.33
C PHE A 456 15.80 7.70 -0.26
N LEU A 457 15.70 7.75 -1.59
CA LEU A 457 14.42 8.05 -2.24
C LEU A 457 13.53 6.84 -2.04
N THR A 458 12.44 7.00 -1.29
CA THR A 458 11.52 5.91 -0.97
C THR A 458 10.08 6.35 -1.08
N SER A 459 9.19 5.42 -1.40
CA SER A 459 7.75 5.68 -1.40
C SER A 459 7.01 4.41 -1.07
N LEU A 460 6.17 4.48 -0.03
CA LEU A 460 5.40 3.35 0.48
C LEU A 460 3.91 3.55 0.20
N CYS A 461 3.27 2.51 -0.35
CA CYS A 461 1.82 2.40 -0.41
C CYS A 461 1.34 1.44 0.68
N PRO A 462 0.85 1.93 1.84
CA PRO A 462 0.41 1.07 2.93
C PRO A 462 -0.84 0.25 2.56
N ALA A 463 -1.65 0.72 1.61
CA ALA A 463 -2.83 -0.01 1.16
C ALA A 463 -2.48 -1.31 0.43
N SER A 464 -1.33 -1.37 -0.24
CA SER A 464 -0.85 -2.58 -0.91
C SER A 464 0.29 -3.28 -0.18
N GLY A 465 0.86 -2.67 0.86
CA GLY A 465 2.11 -3.12 1.47
C GLY A 465 3.26 -3.19 0.45
N ARG A 466 3.29 -2.24 -0.50
CA ARG A 466 4.33 -2.16 -1.54
C ARG A 466 5.15 -0.90 -1.33
N MET A 467 6.47 -1.04 -1.42
CA MET A 467 7.40 0.07 -1.39
C MET A 467 8.23 0.10 -2.67
N CYS A 468 8.53 1.30 -3.15
CA CYS A 468 9.57 1.55 -4.14
C CYS A 468 10.71 2.35 -3.50
N CYS A 469 11.93 2.04 -3.88
CA CYS A 469 13.11 2.76 -3.38
C CYS A 469 14.22 2.78 -4.43
N VAL A 470 15.06 3.81 -4.39
CA VAL A 470 16.26 3.93 -5.24
C VAL A 470 17.48 3.85 -4.32
N PRO A 471 18.06 2.65 -4.11
CA PRO A 471 19.25 2.49 -3.28
C PRO A 471 20.51 3.03 -3.98
N GLN A 472 20.55 3.06 -5.30
CA GLN A 472 21.64 3.59 -6.12
C GLN A 472 21.01 4.25 -7.36
N ASN A 473 21.69 5.25 -7.94
CA ASN A 473 21.12 6.16 -8.96
C ASN A 473 20.53 5.48 -10.22
N ASN A 474 20.80 4.20 -10.46
CA ASN A 474 20.51 3.53 -11.73
C ASN A 474 19.43 2.44 -11.67
N PHE A 475 18.83 2.16 -10.50
CA PHE A 475 17.72 1.19 -10.47
C PHE A 475 16.66 1.51 -9.44
N ILE A 476 15.42 1.14 -9.77
CA ILE A 476 14.28 1.22 -8.87
C ILE A 476 14.06 -0.18 -8.31
N ARG A 477 14.19 -0.34 -7.00
CA ARG A 477 13.83 -1.57 -6.30
C ARG A 477 12.37 -1.47 -5.85
N ILE A 478 11.59 -2.50 -6.16
CA ILE A 478 10.19 -2.65 -5.78
C ILE A 478 10.11 -3.81 -4.78
N VAL A 479 9.54 -3.56 -3.61
CA VAL A 479 9.44 -4.50 -2.50
C VAL A 479 7.97 -4.69 -2.17
N ASP A 480 7.49 -5.94 -2.24
CA ASP A 480 6.16 -6.31 -1.74
C ASP A 480 6.31 -7.03 -0.39
N PHE A 481 5.69 -6.48 0.66
CA PHE A 481 5.64 -7.05 2.02
C PHE A 481 4.48 -8.01 2.24
N LEU A 482 3.58 -8.11 1.26
CA LEU A 482 2.44 -9.01 1.33
C LEU A 482 2.64 -10.18 0.37
N SER A 483 2.66 -11.38 0.95
CA SER A 483 2.67 -12.60 0.16
C SER A 483 1.43 -12.64 -0.73
N PRO A 484 1.60 -12.91 -2.04
CA PRO A 484 0.47 -13.18 -2.90
C PRO A 484 -0.28 -14.44 -2.44
N PRO A 485 -1.50 -14.67 -2.92
CA PRO A 485 -2.24 -15.88 -2.61
C PRO A 485 -1.41 -17.11 -3.00
N SER A 486 -0.92 -17.85 -2.01
CA SER A 486 -0.16 -19.07 -2.24
C SER A 486 -1.10 -20.27 -2.30
N ALA A 487 -0.80 -21.20 -3.19
CA ALA A 487 -1.53 -22.46 -3.28
C ALA A 487 -0.64 -23.55 -2.70
N VAL A 488 -1.06 -24.14 -1.58
CA VAL A 488 -0.44 -25.32 -1.03
C VAL A 488 -0.96 -26.53 -1.81
N TYR A 489 -0.09 -27.29 -2.46
CA TYR A 489 -0.48 -28.51 -3.17
C TYR A 489 -0.07 -29.72 -2.35
N LEU A 490 -1.05 -30.51 -1.94
CA LEU A 490 -0.82 -31.81 -1.33
C LEU A 490 -0.87 -32.88 -2.43
N VAL A 491 0.30 -33.30 -2.91
CA VAL A 491 0.41 -34.27 -4.00
C VAL A 491 0.57 -35.67 -3.43
N THR A 492 -0.44 -36.49 -3.66
CA THR A 492 -0.50 -37.87 -3.16
C THR A 492 -0.28 -38.86 -4.32
N GLY A 493 0.43 -39.95 -4.06
CA GLY A 493 0.64 -41.00 -5.07
C GLY A 493 1.81 -40.79 -6.03
N ALA A 494 2.71 -39.84 -5.77
CA ALA A 494 3.95 -39.60 -6.54
C ALA A 494 4.92 -40.82 -6.62
N ASN A 495 4.63 -41.90 -5.90
CA ASN A 495 5.46 -43.13 -5.80
C ASN A 495 4.99 -44.29 -6.66
N ARG A 496 4.05 -44.09 -7.58
CA ARG A 496 3.63 -45.20 -8.44
C ARG A 496 4.70 -45.38 -9.53
N ALA A 497 5.41 -46.51 -9.46
CA ALA A 497 6.52 -46.92 -10.32
C ALA A 497 6.20 -47.06 -11.83
N ARG A 498 5.06 -46.54 -12.30
CA ARG A 498 4.69 -46.44 -13.71
C ARG A 498 4.55 -44.96 -14.06
N ASP A 499 5.68 -44.37 -14.45
CA ASP A 499 5.91 -43.16 -15.23
C ASP A 499 5.31 -41.80 -14.82
N ILE A 500 4.38 -41.71 -13.87
CA ILE A 500 3.82 -40.39 -13.48
C ILE A 500 4.76 -39.66 -12.49
N GLY A 501 5.40 -40.39 -11.57
CA GLY A 501 6.47 -39.88 -10.69
C GLY A 501 6.18 -38.52 -10.01
N LEU A 502 7.21 -37.67 -9.94
CA LEU A 502 7.14 -36.26 -9.51
C LEU A 502 6.71 -35.32 -10.63
N ALA A 503 6.32 -35.81 -11.82
CA ALA A 503 5.93 -34.95 -12.94
C ALA A 503 4.78 -33.97 -12.60
N PRO A 504 3.77 -34.34 -11.80
CA PRO A 504 2.77 -33.37 -11.32
C PRO A 504 3.37 -32.29 -10.42
N VAL A 505 4.37 -32.63 -9.59
CA VAL A 505 5.07 -31.67 -8.72
C VAL A 505 5.88 -30.70 -9.56
N SER A 506 6.68 -31.21 -10.51
CA SER A 506 7.43 -30.38 -11.46
C SER A 506 6.50 -29.47 -12.24
N ARG A 507 5.40 -30.01 -12.80
CA ARG A 507 4.42 -29.22 -13.53
C ARG A 507 3.74 -28.17 -12.65
N ILE A 508 3.42 -28.48 -11.39
CA ILE A 508 2.87 -27.50 -10.45
C ILE A 508 3.89 -26.40 -10.22
N LEU A 509 5.14 -26.71 -9.91
CA LEU A 509 6.18 -25.70 -9.67
C LEU A 509 6.50 -24.87 -10.93
N GLU A 510 6.46 -25.47 -12.11
CA GLU A 510 6.64 -24.80 -13.41
C GLU A 510 5.48 -23.86 -13.75
N THR A 511 4.24 -24.25 -13.41
CA THR A 511 3.03 -23.50 -13.80
C THR A 511 2.46 -22.62 -12.70
N GLN A 512 2.90 -22.81 -11.45
CA GLN A 512 2.40 -22.15 -10.26
C GLN A 512 3.59 -21.64 -9.47
N THR A 513 3.99 -20.41 -9.78
CA THR A 513 5.17 -19.76 -9.22
C THR A 513 5.12 -19.52 -7.70
N ASN A 514 3.92 -19.62 -7.11
CA ASN A 514 3.65 -19.43 -5.68
C ASN A 514 3.06 -20.72 -5.07
N ALA A 515 3.39 -21.88 -5.64
CA ALA A 515 2.93 -23.15 -5.12
C ALA A 515 3.86 -23.65 -4.01
N PHE A 516 3.28 -23.94 -2.85
CA PHE A 516 3.97 -24.72 -1.82
C PHE A 516 3.58 -26.19 -1.99
N VAL A 517 4.49 -27.04 -2.45
CA VAL A 517 4.14 -28.44 -2.75
C VAL A 517 4.59 -29.37 -1.64
N TYR A 518 3.62 -29.99 -0.96
CA TYR A 518 3.86 -31.12 -0.08
C TYR A 518 3.69 -32.42 -0.87
N ALA A 519 4.81 -32.98 -1.31
CA ALA A 519 4.84 -34.19 -2.13
C ALA A 519 5.15 -35.42 -1.28
N VAL A 520 4.25 -36.39 -1.29
CA VAL A 520 4.42 -37.57 -0.43
C VAL A 520 5.14 -38.67 -1.17
N VAL A 521 6.39 -38.90 -0.80
CA VAL A 521 7.32 -39.87 -1.42
C VAL A 521 7.59 -41.04 -0.45
N ARG A 522 7.51 -42.28 -0.94
CA ARG A 522 7.79 -43.51 -0.18
C ARG A 522 9.30 -43.68 -0.22
N HIS A 523 9.93 -43.69 0.95
CA HIS A 523 11.37 -43.88 1.09
C HIS A 523 12.19 -42.86 0.28
N PRO A 524 12.17 -41.56 0.64
CA PRO A 524 12.95 -40.53 -0.06
C PRO A 524 14.44 -40.89 -0.18
N GLN A 525 14.98 -41.68 0.76
CA GLN A 525 16.37 -42.13 0.79
C GLN A 525 16.69 -43.36 -0.10
N LYS A 526 15.71 -44.14 -0.56
CA LYS A 526 15.98 -45.36 -1.37
C LYS A 526 16.14 -45.08 -2.87
N ASN A 527 15.78 -43.89 -3.33
CA ASN A 527 15.87 -43.51 -4.75
C ASN A 527 17.19 -42.80 -5.11
N SER A 528 18.07 -42.55 -4.13
CA SER A 528 19.36 -41.89 -4.33
C SER A 528 20.56 -42.86 -4.36
N SER A 529 20.36 -44.16 -4.11
CA SER A 529 21.45 -45.12 -3.91
C SER A 529 21.14 -46.54 -4.40
N SER A 530 20.99 -46.73 -5.71
CA SER A 530 21.18 -48.05 -6.32
C SER A 530 21.69 -47.93 -7.75
N ALA A 531 22.99 -48.21 -7.95
CA ALA A 531 23.58 -48.41 -9.27
C ALA A 531 23.49 -49.91 -9.61
N GLY A 532 22.64 -50.25 -10.58
CA GLY A 532 22.56 -51.58 -11.19
C GLY A 532 22.12 -51.45 -12.65
N PRO A 533 22.74 -52.15 -13.61
CA PRO A 533 22.53 -51.87 -15.03
C PRO A 533 21.35 -52.67 -15.58
N SER A 534 20.26 -51.98 -15.95
CA SER A 534 19.44 -52.19 -17.16
C SER A 534 18.01 -51.72 -16.94
N THR A 535 17.46 -51.09 -17.98
CA THR A 535 16.16 -50.41 -18.10
C THR A 535 16.09 -48.98 -17.55
N VAL A 536 15.59 -48.08 -18.41
CA VAL A 536 15.52 -46.61 -18.32
C VAL A 536 15.16 -46.12 -16.92
N GLU A 537 16.19 -45.75 -16.14
CA GLU A 537 16.08 -45.23 -14.78
C GLU A 537 16.10 -43.70 -14.83
N VAL A 538 14.98 -43.05 -14.52
CA VAL A 538 14.96 -41.62 -14.16
C VAL A 538 15.45 -41.53 -12.70
N SER A 539 16.77 -41.49 -12.55
CA SER A 539 17.45 -41.27 -11.26
C SER A 539 17.19 -39.84 -10.78
N LEU A 540 16.62 -39.69 -9.59
CA LEU A 540 16.46 -38.40 -8.91
C LEU A 540 17.82 -37.97 -8.34
N ARG A 541 18.51 -37.07 -9.04
CA ARG A 541 19.85 -36.59 -8.62
C ARG A 541 19.83 -35.49 -7.55
N ALA A 542 18.70 -34.87 -7.21
CA ALA A 542 18.62 -33.90 -6.11
C ALA A 542 17.17 -33.69 -5.61
N PRO A 543 16.95 -33.31 -4.34
CA PRO A 543 15.68 -32.75 -3.88
C PRO A 543 15.34 -31.49 -4.70
N VAL A 544 14.09 -31.35 -5.10
CA VAL A 544 13.62 -30.16 -5.83
C VAL A 544 13.49 -29.00 -4.82
N PRO A 545 14.17 -27.85 -5.03
CA PRO A 545 14.01 -26.69 -4.16
C PRO A 545 12.53 -26.29 -4.04
N GLY A 546 12.06 -26.02 -2.81
CA GLY A 546 10.66 -25.67 -2.54
C GLY A 546 9.69 -26.85 -2.40
N VAL A 547 10.18 -28.10 -2.33
CA VAL A 547 9.36 -29.30 -2.09
C VAL A 547 9.70 -29.92 -0.74
N TYR A 548 8.66 -30.13 0.08
CA TYR A 548 8.77 -30.82 1.36
C TYR A 548 8.32 -32.26 1.22
N TYR A 549 9.16 -33.20 1.68
CA TYR A 549 8.93 -34.64 1.56
C TYR A 549 8.51 -35.24 2.90
N GLY A 550 7.27 -35.73 3.00
CA GLY A 550 6.76 -36.45 4.17
C GLY A 550 6.79 -37.97 4.00
N SER A 551 7.18 -38.71 5.04
CA SER A 551 7.33 -40.18 5.02
C SER A 551 6.04 -40.96 5.33
N THR A 552 5.03 -40.34 5.93
CA THR A 552 3.90 -41.06 6.53
C THR A 552 2.76 -41.33 5.54
N LYS A 553 2.96 -42.36 4.72
CA LYS A 553 1.92 -43.01 3.89
C LYS A 553 0.65 -43.41 4.67
N ALA A 554 0.75 -43.66 5.98
CA ALA A 554 -0.36 -44.08 6.83
C ALA A 554 -1.41 -42.98 7.03
N ALA A 555 -0.94 -41.78 7.37
CA ALA A 555 -1.73 -40.56 7.47
C ALA A 555 -2.57 -40.26 6.22
N LEU A 556 -1.93 -40.36 5.07
CA LEU A 556 -2.53 -40.04 3.79
C LEU A 556 -3.38 -41.16 3.21
N ASN A 557 -3.04 -42.43 3.47
CA ASN A 557 -3.96 -43.54 3.19
C ASN A 557 -5.25 -43.39 3.99
N TRP A 558 -5.19 -42.81 5.20
CA TRP A 558 -6.38 -42.51 5.99
C TRP A 558 -7.20 -41.35 5.39
N ILE A 559 -6.57 -40.21 5.06
CA ILE A 559 -7.22 -39.07 4.35
C ILE A 559 -7.83 -39.50 3.00
N SER A 560 -7.10 -40.30 2.21
CA SER A 560 -7.52 -40.76 0.88
C SER A 560 -8.60 -41.85 0.93
N ARG A 561 -8.69 -42.62 2.03
CA ARG A 561 -9.80 -43.55 2.28
C ARG A 561 -11.07 -42.82 2.72
N LYS A 562 -10.94 -41.77 3.55
CA LYS A 562 -12.08 -40.98 4.02
C LYS A 562 -12.70 -40.10 2.92
N SER A 563 -11.90 -39.46 2.07
CA SER A 563 -12.39 -38.68 0.93
C SER A 563 -13.13 -39.51 -0.13
N ARG A 564 -13.02 -40.85 -0.10
CA ARG A 564 -13.78 -41.78 -0.94
C ARG A 564 -15.06 -42.32 -0.29
N ILE A 565 -15.26 -42.09 1.01
CA ILE A 565 -16.39 -42.63 1.77
C ILE A 565 -17.14 -41.44 2.37
N GLY A 566 -18.24 -41.04 1.72
CA GLY A 566 -19.06 -39.94 2.17
C GLY A 566 -20.43 -39.89 1.51
N ASN A 567 -21.22 -40.96 1.69
CA ASN A 567 -22.67 -40.82 1.89
C ASN A 567 -23.01 -41.51 3.22
N ASP A 568 -23.89 -40.84 3.99
CA ASP A 568 -24.55 -41.21 5.25
C ASP A 568 -23.86 -41.02 6.62
N THR A 569 -24.44 -40.05 7.33
CA THR A 569 -24.70 -39.92 8.78
C THR A 569 -23.56 -40.10 9.79
N VAL A 570 -23.28 -39.05 10.59
CA VAL A 570 -23.38 -39.02 12.07
C VAL A 570 -23.27 -37.56 12.54
N ALA A 571 -24.18 -37.19 13.45
CA ALA A 571 -24.28 -35.91 14.13
C ALA A 571 -23.61 -35.91 15.52
N LYS A 572 -23.33 -34.68 16.01
CA LYS A 572 -23.03 -34.23 17.39
C LYS A 572 -21.57 -34.30 17.86
N GLU A 573 -20.93 -33.13 17.98
CA GLU A 573 -20.55 -32.50 19.26
C GLU A 573 -20.07 -31.04 19.06
N PRO A 574 -20.22 -30.13 20.05
CA PRO A 574 -19.94 -28.71 19.91
C PRO A 574 -18.48 -28.34 20.18
N SER A 575 -18.02 -27.30 19.48
CA SER A 575 -16.68 -26.72 19.48
C SER A 575 -16.31 -26.04 20.81
N SER A 576 -15.30 -26.58 21.51
CA SER A 576 -14.60 -25.88 22.60
C SER A 576 -13.15 -26.37 22.78
N VAL A 577 -12.31 -26.35 21.74
CA VAL A 577 -10.87 -26.70 21.90
C VAL A 577 -10.00 -25.93 20.89
N PHE A 578 -9.78 -24.64 21.12
CA PHE A 578 -8.60 -23.90 20.69
C PHE A 578 -8.33 -22.77 21.69
N LYS A 579 -8.13 -23.19 22.94
CA LYS A 579 -7.27 -22.47 23.88
C LYS A 579 -6.22 -23.46 24.33
N THR A 580 -4.99 -22.99 24.43
CA THR A 580 -3.77 -23.66 24.94
C THR A 580 -3.19 -24.81 24.11
N SER A 581 -2.23 -24.47 23.27
CA SER A 581 -0.90 -25.11 23.26
C SER A 581 0.04 -24.26 22.40
N ILE A 582 0.64 -23.23 23.01
CA ILE A 582 1.94 -22.73 22.57
C ILE A 582 2.90 -23.86 22.97
N LEU A 583 3.36 -24.66 22.00
CA LEU A 583 4.45 -25.60 22.24
C LEU A 583 5.73 -24.75 22.30
N GLU A 584 6.43 -24.83 23.42
CA GLU A 584 7.71 -24.14 23.64
C GLU A 584 8.86 -24.74 22.81
N ASP A 585 8.64 -25.91 22.19
CA ASP A 585 9.59 -26.61 21.32
C ASP A 585 9.02 -26.79 19.90
N GLU A 586 9.89 -26.71 18.88
CA GLU A 586 9.54 -27.03 17.49
C GLU A 586 8.95 -28.45 17.39
N PRO A 587 7.75 -28.62 16.80
CA PRO A 587 7.12 -29.93 16.69
C PRO A 587 7.97 -30.84 15.81
N THR A 588 8.09 -32.10 16.22
CA THR A 588 8.74 -33.13 15.40
C THR A 588 8.02 -33.27 14.04
N PRO A 589 8.68 -33.72 12.97
CA PRO A 589 8.04 -33.90 11.65
C PRO A 589 6.77 -34.76 11.70
N ASP A 590 6.71 -35.73 12.62
CA ASP A 590 5.54 -36.59 12.82
C ASP A 590 4.40 -35.87 13.56
N GLU A 591 4.71 -34.98 14.51
CA GLU A 591 3.73 -34.13 15.21
C GLU A 591 3.18 -33.04 14.28
N ALA A 592 4.05 -32.38 13.50
CA ALA A 592 3.65 -31.43 12.46
C ALA A 592 2.76 -32.12 11.42
N ALA A 593 3.13 -33.33 10.97
CA ALA A 593 2.29 -34.13 10.09
C ALA A 593 0.94 -34.45 10.75
N ALA A 594 0.91 -34.90 12.02
CA ALA A 594 -0.31 -35.20 12.76
C ALA A 594 -1.24 -33.98 12.90
N LEU A 595 -0.69 -32.80 13.19
CA LEU A 595 -1.43 -31.53 13.26
C LEU A 595 -2.01 -31.15 11.90
N ILE A 596 -1.21 -31.25 10.83
CA ILE A 596 -1.65 -31.00 9.45
C ILE A 596 -2.76 -31.98 9.05
N ILE A 597 -2.65 -33.27 9.40
CA ILE A 597 -3.69 -34.27 9.10
C ILE A 597 -4.99 -33.97 9.86
N ARG A 598 -4.88 -33.59 11.13
CA ARG A 598 -6.05 -33.26 11.97
C ARG A 598 -6.74 -32.00 11.45
N LEU A 599 -5.96 -31.00 11.06
CA LEU A 599 -6.42 -29.78 10.40
C LEU A 599 -7.12 -30.10 9.08
N ILE A 600 -6.54 -30.97 8.24
CA ILE A 600 -7.14 -31.42 6.97
C ILE A 600 -8.41 -32.25 7.21
N ASP A 601 -8.48 -33.15 8.20
CA ASP A 601 -9.71 -33.94 8.49
C ASP A 601 -10.86 -33.07 9.00
N GLN A 602 -10.55 -31.98 9.71
CA GLN A 602 -11.58 -31.07 10.19
C GLN A 602 -12.13 -30.19 9.07
N THR A 603 -11.31 -29.86 8.07
CA THR A 603 -11.64 -28.92 6.99
C THR A 603 -12.13 -29.56 5.69
N THR A 604 -11.72 -30.80 5.36
CA THR A 604 -12.07 -31.47 4.09
C THR A 604 -13.32 -32.36 4.15
N ARG A 605 -14.12 -32.29 5.23
CA ARG A 605 -15.34 -33.12 5.39
C ARG A 605 -16.45 -32.85 4.36
N LYS A 606 -16.37 -31.78 3.56
CA LYS A 606 -17.44 -31.38 2.63
C LYS A 606 -17.00 -31.07 1.19
N GLU A 607 -15.72 -30.75 0.93
CA GLU A 607 -15.22 -30.44 -0.42
C GLU A 607 -13.78 -30.95 -0.66
N PRO A 608 -13.36 -31.20 -1.93
CA PRO A 608 -12.01 -31.64 -2.29
C PRO A 608 -11.01 -30.47 -2.23
N GLY A 609 -10.59 -30.10 -1.02
CA GLY A 609 -9.62 -29.04 -0.74
C GLY A 609 -10.14 -28.05 0.31
N GLY A 610 -9.22 -27.35 0.98
CA GLY A 610 -9.53 -26.33 1.99
C GLY A 610 -8.71 -25.07 1.76
N GLU A 611 -9.29 -23.90 2.01
CA GLU A 611 -8.57 -22.61 2.05
C GLU A 611 -8.24 -22.26 3.50
N PHE A 612 -7.00 -21.86 3.75
CA PHE A 612 -6.48 -21.53 5.06
C PHE A 612 -5.82 -20.16 5.02
N MET A 613 -5.89 -19.47 6.13
CA MET A 613 -5.14 -18.26 6.38
C MET A 613 -4.39 -18.48 7.69
N HIS A 614 -3.21 -17.89 7.82
CA HIS A 614 -2.52 -17.91 9.11
C HIS A 614 -3.46 -17.31 10.19
N LEU A 615 -3.38 -17.77 11.45
CA LEU A 615 -4.32 -17.36 12.50
C LEU A 615 -4.33 -15.84 12.73
N ASP A 616 -3.19 -15.23 12.46
CA ASP A 616 -2.96 -13.79 12.54
C ASP A 616 -3.40 -13.03 11.27
N GLY A 617 -3.88 -13.75 10.26
CA GLY A 617 -4.37 -13.27 8.98
C GLY A 617 -3.30 -12.73 8.03
N THR A 618 -2.02 -12.89 8.31
CA THR A 618 -0.92 -12.32 7.51
C THR A 618 -0.70 -13.05 6.18
N GLU A 619 -0.91 -14.37 6.14
CA GLU A 619 -0.66 -15.19 4.95
C GLU A 619 -1.86 -16.01 4.51
N TRP A 620 -1.99 -16.20 3.19
CA TRP A 620 -3.09 -16.96 2.59
C TRP A 620 -2.58 -18.19 1.83
N HIS A 621 -3.15 -19.34 2.18
CA HIS A 621 -2.73 -20.66 1.72
C HIS A 621 -3.92 -21.51 1.29
N ARG A 622 -4.06 -21.82 0.01
CA ARG A 622 -5.10 -22.77 -0.46
C ARG A 622 -4.55 -24.18 -0.59
N ILE A 623 -5.01 -25.13 0.22
CA ILE A 623 -4.65 -26.55 0.08
C ILE A 623 -5.46 -27.20 -1.05
N ARG A 624 -4.79 -27.56 -2.14
CA ARG A 624 -5.31 -28.41 -3.21
C ARG A 624 -4.78 -29.82 -3.03
N VAL A 625 -5.66 -30.78 -2.80
CA VAL A 625 -5.30 -32.20 -2.72
C VAL A 625 -5.37 -32.80 -4.11
N LEU A 626 -4.22 -33.18 -4.66
CA LEU A 626 -4.14 -33.86 -5.96
C LEU A 626 -3.98 -35.37 -5.72
N VAL A 627 -5.02 -36.12 -6.07
CA VAL A 627 -5.02 -37.59 -5.99
C VAL A 627 -4.77 -38.15 -7.39
N VAL A 628 -3.56 -38.64 -7.64
CA VAL A 628 -3.22 -39.29 -8.91
C VAL A 628 -3.83 -40.70 -8.94
N GLY A 629 -4.98 -40.83 -9.59
CA GLY A 629 -5.66 -42.10 -9.85
C GLY A 629 -5.48 -42.57 -11.29
N GLN A 630 -5.21 -43.85 -11.51
CA GLN A 630 -5.39 -44.47 -12.83
C GLN A 630 -6.89 -44.66 -13.07
N LYS A 631 -7.44 -44.02 -14.11
CA LYS A 631 -8.60 -44.59 -14.80
C LYS A 631 -8.07 -45.80 -15.56
N GLN A 632 -8.52 -47.01 -15.21
CA GLN A 632 -8.41 -48.13 -16.14
C GLN A 632 -9.24 -47.77 -17.37
N LEU A 633 -8.56 -47.44 -18.48
CA LEU A 633 -9.15 -47.62 -19.79
C LEU A 633 -9.32 -49.14 -19.95
N ALA A 634 -10.58 -49.57 -19.98
CA ALA A 634 -10.95 -50.93 -20.33
C ALA A 634 -10.73 -51.15 -21.83
#